data_AF-A0A2M7D7W8-F1
#
_entry.id   AF-A0A2M7D7W8-F1
#
_cell.length_a   1.000
_cell.length_b   1.000
_cell.length_c   1.000
_cell.angle_alpha   90.00
_cell.angle_beta   90.00
_cell.angle_gamma   90.00
#
_symmetry.space_group_name_H-M   'P 1'
#
loop_
_entity.id
_entity.type
_entity.pdbx_description
1 polymer ?
#
loop_
_entity_poly.entity_id
_entity_poly.type
_entity_poly.pdbx_seq_one_letter_code
_entity_poly.pdbx_strand_id
1 'polypeptide(L)'
;MEEQKTIQVNLDPNLYAATNITIGFDEEQFIFTIFSGNQARRFSVSSKHAKRILLLLEKQIADYEKKFSMIETKLPEKTGTGKEEQVGFIK
;
A
#
# COMPACT_ATOMS: atom_id res chain seq x y z
N MET A 1 50.93 -16.50 -5.59
CA MET A 1 49.56 -16.89 -5.23
C MET A 1 48.81 -15.59 -4.98
N GLU A 2 47.96 -15.18 -5.91
CA GLU A 2 47.10 -14.00 -5.72
C GLU A 2 45.70 -14.49 -5.32
N GLU A 3 45.30 -14.18 -4.10
CA GLU A 3 43.94 -14.44 -3.62
C GLU A 3 42.99 -13.45 -4.29
N GLN A 4 42.19 -13.95 -5.24
CA GLN A 4 41.04 -13.21 -5.77
C GLN A 4 40.05 -12.94 -4.63
N LYS A 5 39.93 -11.67 -4.22
CA LYS A 5 38.83 -11.21 -3.38
C LYS A 5 37.53 -11.41 -4.14
N THR A 6 36.82 -12.48 -3.80
CA THR A 6 35.44 -12.71 -4.20
C THR A 6 34.57 -11.63 -3.56
N ILE A 7 34.12 -10.68 -4.37
CA ILE A 7 33.08 -9.74 -3.97
C ILE A 7 31.80 -10.56 -3.86
N GLN A 8 31.33 -10.83 -2.64
CA GLN A 8 30.00 -11.38 -2.43
C GLN A 8 28.98 -10.31 -2.83
N VAL A 9 28.50 -10.38 -4.06
CA VAL A 9 27.34 -9.60 -4.51
C VAL A 9 26.13 -10.19 -3.79
N ASN A 10 25.66 -9.49 -2.76
CA ASN A 10 24.37 -9.78 -2.16
C ASN A 10 23.32 -9.42 -3.22
N LEU A 11 22.89 -10.42 -3.99
CA LEU A 11 21.73 -10.31 -4.86
C LEU A 11 20.52 -10.24 -3.93
N ASP A 12 20.21 -9.03 -3.45
CA ASP A 12 18.98 -8.77 -2.72
C ASP A 12 17.83 -9.34 -3.57
N PRO A 13 17.07 -10.35 -3.10
CA PRO A 13 16.08 -10.97 -3.94
C PRO A 13 15.10 -9.86 -4.34
N ASN A 14 15.05 -9.57 -5.64
CA ASN A 14 14.23 -8.52 -6.29
C ASN A 14 12.70 -8.69 -6.08
N LEU A 15 12.28 -9.48 -5.09
CA LEU A 15 10.90 -9.65 -4.70
C LEU A 15 10.56 -8.64 -3.61
N TYR A 16 10.18 -7.44 -4.06
CA TYR A 16 9.57 -6.42 -3.19
C TYR A 16 8.15 -6.85 -2.81
N ALA A 17 8.04 -7.75 -1.82
CA ALA A 17 6.74 -8.13 -1.27
C ALA A 17 6.16 -6.96 -0.47
N ALA A 18 4.94 -6.56 -0.81
CA ALA A 18 4.24 -5.53 -0.05
C ALA A 18 3.95 -6.04 1.37
N THR A 19 4.50 -5.37 2.38
CA THR A 19 4.26 -5.66 3.81
C THR A 19 3.10 -4.84 4.35
N ASN A 20 2.84 -3.66 3.79
CA ASN A 20 1.71 -2.82 4.15
C ASN A 20 1.32 -1.90 2.98
N ILE A 21 0.04 -1.56 2.88
CA ILE A 21 -0.49 -0.59 1.90
C ILE A 21 -1.44 0.35 2.64
N THR A 22 -1.14 1.64 2.57
CA THR A 22 -2.04 2.69 3.09
C THR A 22 -2.53 3.55 1.94
N ILE A 23 -3.84 3.81 1.89
CA ILE A 23 -4.48 4.64 0.87
C ILE A 23 -5.19 5.78 1.59
N GLY A 24 -4.90 7.01 1.16
CA GLY A 24 -5.57 8.23 1.61
C GLY A 24 -5.91 9.12 0.42
N PHE A 25 -6.59 10.23 0.69
CA PHE A 25 -6.90 11.24 -0.32
C PHE A 25 -6.98 12.62 0.32
N ASP A 26 -6.74 13.64 -0.50
CA ASP A 26 -7.07 15.05 -0.23
C ASP A 26 -8.04 15.55 -1.32
N GLU A 27 -8.27 16.87 -1.41
CA GLU A 27 -9.18 17.45 -2.39
C GLU A 27 -8.68 17.31 -3.86
N GLU A 28 -7.39 17.07 -4.06
CA GLU A 28 -6.76 17.08 -5.38
C GLU A 28 -6.40 15.67 -5.88
N GLN A 29 -6.00 14.77 -4.98
CA GLN A 29 -5.40 13.49 -5.34
C GLN A 29 -5.65 12.38 -4.31
N PHE A 30 -5.52 11.14 -4.80
CA PHE A 30 -5.38 9.95 -3.97
C PHE A 30 -3.90 9.64 -3.78
N ILE A 31 -3.52 9.29 -2.56
CA ILE A 31 -2.16 8.98 -2.16
C ILE A 31 -2.10 7.51 -1.75
N PHE A 32 -1.28 6.74 -2.46
CA PHE A 32 -1.00 5.34 -2.18
C PHE A 32 0.41 5.25 -1.61
N THR A 33 0.59 4.64 -0.44
CA THR A 33 1.92 4.33 0.11
C THR A 33 2.04 2.83 0.27
N ILE A 34 3.05 2.25 -0.38
CA ILE A 34 3.34 0.80 -0.37
C ILE A 34 4.65 0.59 0.35
N PHE A 35 4.63 -0.23 1.39
CA PHE A 35 5.79 -0.63 2.18
C PHE A 35 6.27 -2.01 1.72
N SER A 36 7.58 -2.19 1.60
CA SER A 36 8.25 -3.44 1.29
C SER A 36 9.53 -3.53 2.13
N GLY A 37 9.51 -4.38 3.16
CA GLY A 37 10.58 -4.40 4.16
C GLY A 37 10.74 -3.01 4.80
N ASN A 38 11.96 -2.45 4.70
CA ASN A 38 12.29 -1.13 5.25
C ASN A 38 12.13 0.02 4.23
N GLN A 39 11.61 -0.26 3.04
CA GLN A 39 11.39 0.75 2.01
C GLN A 39 9.91 1.08 1.87
N ALA A 40 9.61 2.35 1.63
CA ALA A 40 8.27 2.82 1.29
C ALA A 40 8.29 3.61 0.00
N ARG A 41 7.33 3.38 -0.89
CA ARG A 41 7.10 4.21 -2.07
C ARG A 41 5.71 4.85 -1.99
N ARG A 42 5.66 6.15 -2.23
CA ARG A 42 4.42 6.93 -2.29
C ARG A 42 4.11 7.30 -3.75
N PHE A 43 2.85 7.12 -4.14
CA PHE A 43 2.34 7.47 -5.45
C PHE A 43 1.11 8.37 -5.27
N SER A 44 1.09 9.46 -6.02
CA SER A 44 -0.06 10.35 -6.15
C SER A 44 -0.76 10.09 -7.47
N VAL A 45 -2.08 9.95 -7.43
CA VAL A 45 -2.89 9.74 -8.64
C VAL A 45 -4.17 10.57 -8.56
N SER A 46 -4.69 11.00 -9.70
CA SER A 46 -5.98 11.69 -9.73
C SER A 46 -7.15 10.75 -9.40
N SER A 47 -8.30 11.33 -9.05
CA SER A 47 -9.53 10.60 -8.72
C SER A 47 -9.97 9.60 -9.82
N LYS A 48 -9.82 9.97 -11.09
CA LYS A 48 -10.11 9.10 -12.24
C LYS A 48 -9.19 7.87 -12.26
N HIS A 49 -7.91 8.04 -11.97
CA HIS A 49 -6.95 6.93 -11.90
C HIS A 49 -7.26 6.04 -10.70
N ALA A 50 -7.57 6.61 -9.53
CA ALA A 50 -7.96 5.83 -8.35
C ALA A 50 -9.19 4.95 -8.63
N LYS A 51 -10.24 5.51 -9.26
CA LYS A 51 -11.42 4.73 -9.64
C LYS A 51 -11.09 3.61 -10.63
N ARG A 52 -10.19 3.86 -11.58
CA ARG A 52 -9.74 2.83 -12.53
C ARG A 52 -8.96 1.71 -11.84
N ILE A 53 -8.13 2.03 -10.86
CA ILE A 53 -7.40 1.03 -10.05
C ILE A 53 -8.38 0.11 -9.33
N LEU A 54 -9.41 0.66 -8.68
CA LEU A 54 -10.44 -0.13 -8.00
C LEU A 54 -11.10 -1.13 -8.97
N LEU A 55 -11.60 -0.67 -10.11
CA LEU A 55 -12.30 -1.52 -11.08
C LEU A 55 -11.40 -2.64 -11.64
N LEU A 56 -10.12 -2.33 -11.88
CA LEU A 56 -9.16 -3.32 -12.36
C LEU A 56 -8.86 -4.36 -11.26
N LEU A 57 -8.70 -3.91 -10.02
CA LEU A 57 -8.41 -4.78 -8.89
C LEU A 57 -9.59 -5.71 -8.57
N GLU A 58 -10.82 -5.17 -8.53
CA GLU A 58 -12.05 -5.96 -8.36
C GLU A 58 -12.17 -7.06 -9.43
N LYS A 59 -11.91 -6.71 -10.69
CA LYS A 59 -11.91 -7.69 -11.78
C LYS A 59 -10.87 -8.79 -11.57
N GLN A 60 -9.63 -8.44 -11.21
CA GLN A 60 -8.58 -9.42 -10.99
C GLN A 60 -8.85 -10.33 -9.79
N ILE A 61 -9.40 -9.79 -8.70
CA ILE A 61 -9.82 -10.59 -7.53
C ILE A 61 -10.91 -11.57 -7.94
N ALA A 62 -11.96 -11.11 -8.63
CA ALA A 62 -13.04 -11.99 -9.08
C ALA A 62 -12.55 -13.10 -10.02
N ASP A 63 -11.61 -12.80 -10.92
CA ASP A 63 -11.03 -13.79 -11.82
C ASP A 63 -10.08 -14.77 -11.11
N TYR A 64 -9.41 -14.34 -10.03
CA TYR A 64 -8.62 -15.19 -9.15
C TYR A 64 -9.54 -16.16 -8.38
N GLU A 65 -10.58 -15.65 -7.73
CA GLU A 65 -11.50 -16.46 -6.89
C GLU A 65 -12.27 -17.50 -7.70
N LYS A 66 -12.57 -17.26 -8.98
CA LYS A 66 -13.14 -18.27 -9.88
C LYS A 66 -12.23 -19.48 -10.11
N LYS A 67 -10.91 -19.26 -10.09
CA LYS A 67 -9.89 -20.28 -10.37
C LYS A 67 -9.40 -20.95 -9.10
N PHE A 68 -9.45 -20.24 -7.99
CA PHE A 68 -8.91 -20.64 -6.70
C PHE A 68 -10.01 -20.61 -5.64
N SER A 69 -9.67 -20.18 -4.43
CA SER A 69 -10.62 -20.03 -3.33
C SER A 69 -10.98 -18.57 -3.11
N MET A 70 -12.13 -18.36 -2.48
CA MET A 70 -12.59 -17.04 -2.06
C MET A 70 -11.62 -16.43 -1.04
N ILE A 71 -11.38 -15.13 -1.14
CA ILE A 71 -10.53 -14.37 -0.25
C ILE A 71 -11.42 -13.70 0.81
N GLU A 72 -11.31 -14.13 2.06
CA GLU A 72 -11.99 -13.48 3.18
C GLU A 72 -11.04 -12.48 3.87
N THR A 73 -11.45 -11.22 3.95
CA THR A 73 -10.71 -10.17 4.66
C THR A 73 -11.65 -9.08 5.19
N LYS A 74 -11.16 -8.22 6.09
CA LYS A 74 -11.91 -7.10 6.68
C LYS A 74 -11.06 -5.85 6.67
N LEU A 75 -11.70 -4.68 6.56
CA LEU A 75 -11.00 -3.42 6.81
C LEU A 75 -10.55 -3.37 8.28
N PRO A 76 -9.35 -2.85 8.57
CA PRO A 76 -8.91 -2.65 9.94
C PRO A 76 -9.91 -1.72 10.66
N GLU A 77 -10.28 -2.09 11.88
CA GLU A 77 -11.11 -1.25 12.73
C GLU A 77 -10.34 0.05 13.03
N LYS A 78 -11.03 1.20 12.98
CA LYS A 78 -10.42 2.49 13.30
C LYS A 78 -10.00 2.48 14.78
N THR A 79 -8.72 2.29 15.07
CA THR A 79 -8.13 2.63 16.38
C THR A 79 -8.07 4.15 16.49
N GLY A 80 -9.18 4.77 16.91
CA GLY A 80 -9.26 6.20 17.14
C GLY A 80 -8.43 6.63 18.35
N THR A 81 -7.26 7.21 18.11
CA THR A 81 -6.59 8.09 19.07
C THR A 81 -6.41 9.47 18.43
N GLY A 82 -7.53 10.17 18.29
CA GLY A 82 -7.57 11.59 18.00
C GLY A 82 -8.84 12.11 18.65
N LYS A 83 -8.71 12.71 19.83
CA LYS A 83 -9.81 13.47 20.41
C LYS A 83 -10.12 14.59 19.40
N GLU A 84 -11.33 14.58 18.86
CA GLU A 84 -11.91 15.79 18.28
C GLU A 84 -12.12 16.76 19.47
N GLU A 85 -11.11 17.56 19.80
CA GLU A 85 -11.33 18.73 20.64
C GLU A 85 -12.20 19.68 19.81
N GLN A 86 -13.50 19.70 20.13
CA GLN A 86 -14.39 20.78 19.71
C GLN A 86 -13.82 22.08 20.27
N VAL A 87 -13.12 22.84 19.42
CA VAL A 87 -12.75 24.22 19.73
C VAL A 87 -14.03 25.05 19.66
N GLY A 88 -14.80 25.03 20.75
CA GLY A 88 -15.89 25.96 20.97
C GLY A 88 -15.32 27.33 21.25
N PHE A 89 -15.46 28.26 20.31
CA PHE A 89 -15.22 29.68 20.57
C PHE A 89 -16.27 30.17 21.57
N ILE A 90 -15.85 30.40 22.81
CA ILE A 90 -16.67 31.09 23.80
C ILE A 90 -16.73 32.57 23.38
N LYS A 91 -17.95 33.07 23.19
CA LYS A 91 -18.23 34.48 22.88
C LYS A 91 -18.34 35.31 24.14
#